data_AF-C0XLA2-F1
#
_entry.id   AF-C0XLA2-F1
#
_cell.length_a   1.000
_cell.length_b   1.000
_cell.length_c   1.000
_cell.angle_alpha   90.00
_cell.angle_beta   90.00
_cell.angle_gamma   90.00
#
_symmetry.space_group_name_H-M   'P 1'
#
loop_
_entity.id
_entity.type
_entity.pdbx_description
1 polymer ?
#
loop_
_entity_poly.entity_id
_entity_poly.type
_entity_poly.pdbx_seq_one_letter_code
_entity_poly.pdbx_strand_id
1 'polypeptide(L)'
;MIINILVGIAVIIAFFIGYYLLSHINKTMFEINVQKNPRLSGAARTGGITFILLGVLGILSMIIQNDIFILIVLLTTTFAGTILEMVIMNIINHR
;
A
#
# COMPACT_ATOMS: atom_id res chain seq x y z
N MET A 1 -6.59 17.89 15.37
CA MET A 1 -6.52 18.52 14.03
C MET A 1 -5.36 18.01 13.17
N ILE A 2 -4.09 18.09 13.63
CA ILE A 2 -2.93 17.61 12.84
C ILE A 2 -2.99 16.11 12.53
N ILE A 3 -3.37 15.27 13.50
CA ILE A 3 -3.49 13.82 13.30
C ILE A 3 -4.47 13.46 12.18
N ASN A 4 -5.63 14.13 12.11
CA ASN A 4 -6.60 13.86 11.04
C ASN A 4 -6.06 14.23 9.65
N ILE A 5 -5.24 15.27 9.55
CA ILE A 5 -4.56 15.64 8.30
C ILE A 5 -3.56 14.55 7.90
N LEU A 6 -2.76 14.07 8.86
CA LEU A 6 -1.81 12.98 8.63
C LEU A 6 -2.51 11.70 8.17
N VAL A 7 -3.61 11.32 8.81
CA VAL A 7 -4.41 10.16 8.40
C VAL A 7 -5.00 10.38 7.01
N GLY A 8 -5.52 11.57 6.71
CA GLY A 8 -6.02 11.90 5.37
C GLY A 8 -4.95 11.74 4.29
N ILE A 9 -3.73 12.20 4.54
CA ILE A 9 -2.58 12.02 3.64
C ILE A 9 -2.26 10.53 3.49
N ALA A 10 -2.20 9.78 4.61
CA ALA A 10 -1.91 8.35 4.59
C ALA A 10 -2.97 7.56 3.78
N VAL A 11 -4.24 7.93 3.89
CA VAL A 11 -5.34 7.35 3.12
C VAL A 11 -5.15 7.60 1.62
N ILE A 12 -4.83 8.82 1.22
CA ILE A 12 -4.61 9.18 -0.19
C ILE A 12 -3.43 8.39 -0.75
N ILE A 13 -2.31 8.33 -0.02
CA ILE A 13 -1.12 7.56 -0.40
C ILE A 13 -1.47 6.08 -0.51
N ALA A 14 -2.20 5.53 0.46
CA ALA A 14 -2.57 4.12 0.46
C ALA A 14 -3.43 3.76 -0.76
N PHE A 15 -4.45 4.56 -1.08
CA PHE A 15 -5.25 4.34 -2.29
C PHE A 15 -4.44 4.53 -3.56
N PHE A 16 -3.54 5.51 -3.61
CA PHE A 16 -2.67 5.72 -4.77
C PHE A 16 -1.76 4.51 -5.02
N ILE A 17 -1.09 4.00 -3.98
CA ILE A 17 -0.24 2.80 -4.06
C ILE A 17 -1.07 1.59 -4.46
N GLY A 18 -2.21 1.38 -3.80
CA GLY A 18 -3.13 0.28 -4.11
C GLY A 18 -3.57 0.28 -5.56
N TYR A 19 -4.03 1.43 -6.06
CA TYR A 19 -4.42 1.62 -7.45
C TYR A 19 -3.25 1.41 -8.42
N TYR A 20 -2.08 1.99 -8.12
CA TYR A 20 -0.89 1.87 -8.97
C TYR A 20 -0.48 0.41 -9.15
N LEU A 21 -0.37 -0.35 -8.06
CA LEU A 21 0.02 -1.76 -8.11
C LEU A 21 -0.98 -2.59 -8.91
N LEU A 22 -2.28 -2.45 -8.62
CA LEU A 22 -3.32 -3.24 -9.27
C LEU A 22 -3.47 -2.91 -10.76
N SER A 23 -3.37 -1.63 -11.13
CA SER A 23 -3.45 -1.19 -12.53
C SER A 23 -2.26 -1.64 -13.38
N HIS A 24 -1.10 -1.92 -12.74
CA HIS A 24 0.12 -2.36 -13.41
C HIS A 24 0.34 -3.88 -13.38
N ILE A 25 -0.58 -4.68 -12.82
CA ILE A 25 -0.48 -6.16 -12.83
C ILE A 25 -0.33 -6.71 -14.26
N ASN A 26 -1.06 -6.11 -15.22
CA ASN A 26 -1.07 -6.53 -16.62
C ASN A 26 -0.15 -5.68 -17.51
N LYS A 27 0.67 -4.81 -16.91
CA LYS A 27 1.57 -3.89 -17.62
C LYS A 27 3.01 -4.13 -17.17
N THR A 28 3.91 -3.32 -17.70
CA THR A 28 5.28 -3.26 -17.21
C THR A 28 5.34 -2.41 -15.93
N MET A 29 6.12 -2.86 -14.95
CA MET A 29 6.45 -2.10 -13.75
C MET A 29 7.97 -2.20 -13.57
N PHE A 30 8.64 -1.05 -13.43
CA PHE A 30 10.11 -0.97 -13.37
C PHE A 30 10.80 -1.71 -14.53
N GLU A 31 10.27 -1.57 -15.75
CA GLU A 31 10.77 -2.29 -16.95
C GLU A 31 10.64 -3.84 -16.88
N ILE A 32 10.01 -4.41 -15.84
CA ILE A 32 9.65 -5.84 -15.80
C ILE A 32 8.24 -6.00 -16.33
N ASN A 33 8.03 -6.98 -17.21
CA ASN A 33 6.69 -7.46 -17.50
C ASN A 33 6.14 -8.22 -16.28
N VAL A 34 5.21 -7.58 -15.55
CA VAL A 34 4.68 -8.09 -14.27
C VAL A 34 4.02 -9.46 -14.44
N GLN A 35 3.31 -9.70 -15.55
CA GLN A 35 2.67 -11.00 -15.82
C GLN A 35 3.68 -12.14 -15.97
N LYS A 36 4.89 -11.86 -16.49
CA LYS A 36 5.91 -12.88 -16.69
C LYS A 36 6.72 -13.19 -15.43
N ASN A 37 6.62 -12.35 -14.40
CA ASN A 37 7.31 -12.56 -13.12
C ASN A 37 6.29 -12.88 -12.01
N PRO A 38 6.13 -14.15 -11.62
CA PRO A 38 5.10 -14.54 -10.64
C PRO A 38 5.33 -13.92 -9.26
N ARG A 39 6.59 -13.62 -8.89
CA ARG A 39 6.90 -12.94 -7.63
C ARG A 39 6.42 -11.49 -7.64
N LEU A 40 6.69 -10.76 -8.73
CA LEU A 40 6.25 -9.36 -8.86
C LEU A 40 4.74 -9.26 -9.01
N SER A 41 4.11 -10.14 -9.80
CA SER A 41 2.65 -10.21 -9.93
C SER A 41 1.98 -10.50 -8.60
N GLY A 42 2.51 -11.45 -7.83
CA GLY A 42 2.05 -11.77 -6.48
C GLY A 42 2.14 -10.56 -5.55
N ALA A 43 3.32 -9.93 -5.47
CA ALA A 43 3.56 -8.76 -4.62
C ALA A 43 2.69 -7.55 -5.01
N ALA A 44 2.51 -7.29 -6.32
CA ALA A 44 1.64 -6.22 -6.80
C ALA A 44 0.17 -6.47 -6.47
N ARG A 45 -0.30 -7.72 -6.61
CA ARG A 45 -1.69 -8.07 -6.30
C ARG A 45 -1.98 -8.03 -4.81
N THR A 46 -1.14 -8.67 -4.00
CA THR A 46 -1.33 -8.71 -2.54
C THR A 46 -1.14 -7.32 -1.94
N GLY A 47 -0.04 -6.64 -2.29
CA GLY A 47 0.23 -5.27 -1.86
C GLY A 47 -0.88 -4.30 -2.27
N GLY A 48 -1.35 -4.41 -3.51
CA GLY A 48 -2.45 -3.60 -4.03
C GLY A 48 -3.73 -3.72 -3.22
N ILE A 49 -4.16 -4.95 -2.93
CA ILE A 49 -5.35 -5.23 -2.10
C ILE A 49 -5.15 -4.74 -0.67
N THR A 50 -4.00 -5.04 -0.06
CA THR A 50 -3.67 -4.61 1.31
C THR A 50 -3.76 -3.09 1.45
N PHE A 51 -3.21 -2.34 0.49
CA PHE A 51 -3.23 -0.89 0.53
C PHE A 51 -4.63 -0.28 0.32
N ILE A 52 -5.48 -0.90 -0.49
CA ILE A 52 -6.90 -0.51 -0.57
C ILE A 52 -7.61 -0.73 0.78
N LEU A 53 -7.40 -1.88 1.42
CA LEU A 53 -8.00 -2.17 2.73
C LEU A 53 -7.53 -1.19 3.81
N LEU A 54 -6.23 -0.86 3.82
CA LEU A 54 -5.67 0.12 4.74
C LEU A 54 -6.22 1.53 4.49
N GLY A 55 -6.42 1.92 3.22
CA GLY A 55 -7.10 3.17 2.87
C GLY A 55 -8.52 3.24 3.43
N VAL A 56 -9.29 2.15 3.32
CA VAL A 56 -10.65 2.06 3.89
C VAL A 56 -10.61 2.14 5.42
N LEU A 57 -9.70 1.42 6.08
CA LEU A 57 -9.51 1.50 7.53
C LEU A 57 -9.10 2.90 7.99
N GLY A 58 -8.30 3.61 7.20
CA GLY A 58 -7.94 5.00 7.44
C GLY A 58 -9.16 5.92 7.42
N ILE A 59 -10.03 5.80 6.42
CA ILE A 59 -11.31 6.55 6.39
C ILE A 59 -12.15 6.23 7.62
N LEU A 60 -12.30 4.94 7.97
CA LEU A 60 -13.08 4.52 9.14
C LEU A 60 -12.50 5.11 10.44
N SER A 61 -11.18 5.16 10.58
CA SER A 61 -10.54 5.72 11.78
C SER A 61 -10.80 7.22 11.95
N MET A 62 -10.90 7.98 10.84
CA MET A 62 -11.26 9.39 10.87
C MET A 62 -12.72 9.63 11.30
N ILE A 63 -13.63 8.69 10.97
CA ILE A 63 -15.05 8.79 11.36
C ILE A 63 -15.24 8.44 12.84
N ILE A 64 -14.58 7.37 13.30
CA ILE A 64 -14.69 6.88 14.68
C ILE A 64 -13.99 7.83 15.67
N GLN A 65 -12.96 8.58 15.23
CA GLN A 65 -12.19 9.52 16.04
C GLN A 65 -11.60 8.89 17.32
N ASN A 66 -11.16 7.63 17.23
CA ASN A 66 -10.47 6.94 18.31
C ASN A 66 -8.95 6.99 18.08
N ASP A 67 -8.23 7.66 18.98
CA ASP A 67 -6.79 7.89 18.85
C ASP A 67 -5.96 6.59 18.77
N ILE A 68 -6.32 5.58 19.56
CA ILE A 68 -5.63 4.28 19.55
C ILE A 68 -5.83 3.60 18.19
N PHE A 69 -7.05 3.63 17.66
CA PHE A 69 -7.34 3.04 16.35
C PHE A 69 -6.61 3.77 15.22
N ILE A 70 -6.57 5.10 15.27
CA ILE A 70 -5.79 5.91 14.32
C ILE A 70 -4.30 5.53 14.37
N LEU A 71 -3.71 5.41 15.55
CA LEU A 71 -2.32 5.01 15.73
C LEU A 71 -2.04 3.62 15.13
N ILE A 72 -2.93 2.65 15.36
CA ILE A 72 -2.82 1.30 14.80
C ILE A 72 -2.86 1.36 13.27
N VAL A 73 -3.78 2.13 12.69
CA VAL A 73 -3.88 2.27 11.23
C VAL A 73 -2.63 2.91 10.64
N LEU A 74 -2.09 3.96 11.26
CA LEU A 74 -0.86 4.62 10.80
C LEU A 74 0.35 3.68 10.88
N LEU A 75 0.52 2.96 11.98
CA LEU A 75 1.61 2.01 12.17
C LEU A 75 1.53 0.85 11.17
N THR A 76 0.36 0.24 11.03
CA THR A 76 0.16 -0.87 10.09
C THR A 76 0.33 -0.44 8.63
N THR A 77 -0.13 0.76 8.26
CA THR A 77 0.07 1.31 6.91
C THR A 77 1.55 1.54 6.61
N THR A 78 2.29 2.12 7.55
CA THR A 78 3.72 2.36 7.41
C THR A 78 4.50 1.05 7.30
N PHE A 79 4.16 0.07 8.14
CA PHE A 79 4.80 -1.24 8.13
C PHE A 79 4.52 -2.01 6.84
N ALA A 80 3.27 -2.01 6.37
CA ALA A 80 2.88 -2.64 5.10
C ALA A 80 3.63 -2.01 3.91
N GLY A 81 3.78 -0.68 3.89
CA GLY A 81 4.56 0.01 2.86
C GLY A 81 6.03 -0.36 2.86
N THR A 82 6.65 -0.38 4.04
CA THR A 82 8.06 -0.74 4.18
C THR A 82 8.31 -2.19 3.74
N ILE A 83 7.41 -3.13 4.10
CA ILE A 83 7.50 -4.52 3.63
C ILE A 83 7.35 -4.59 2.12
N LEU A 84 6.36 -3.92 1.55
CA LEU A 84 6.13 -3.93 0.11
C LEU A 84 7.36 -3.39 -0.64
N GLU A 85 7.93 -2.28 -0.18
CA GLU A 85 9.15 -1.70 -0.74
C GLU A 85 10.31 -2.69 -0.70
N MET A 86 10.59 -3.29 0.47
CA MET A 86 11.63 -4.32 0.60
C MET A 86 11.42 -5.50 -0.34
N VAL A 87 10.17 -5.98 -0.48
CA VAL A 87 9.84 -7.09 -1.38
C VAL A 87 10.08 -6.70 -2.85
N ILE A 88 9.60 -5.53 -3.28
CA ILE A 88 9.78 -5.05 -4.65
C ILE A 88 11.26 -4.84 -4.96
N MET A 89 12.01 -4.17 -4.07
CA MET A 89 13.45 -3.95 -4.24
C MET A 89 14.23 -5.26 -4.30
N ASN A 90 13.88 -6.23 -3.46
CA ASN A 90 14.50 -7.55 -3.49
C ASN A 90 14.28 -8.26 -4.84
N ILE A 91 13.08 -8.16 -5.41
CA ILE A 91 12.75 -8.72 -6.73
C ILE A 91 13.53 -7.98 -7.83
N ILE A 92 13.69 -6.66 -7.72
CA ILE A 92 14.42 -5.86 -8.72
C ILE A 92 15.92 -6.17 -8.68
N ASN A 93 16.52 -6.34 -7.51
CA ASN A 93 17.96 -6.58 -7.35
C ASN A 93 18.39 -8.01 -7.70
N HIS A 94 17.49 -8.99 -7.58
CA HIS A 94 17.76 -10.40 -7.88
C HIS A 94 17.06 -10.86 -9.17
N ARG A 95 16.98 -9.97 -10.17
CA ARG A 95 16.51 -10.30 -11.52
C ARG A 95 17.43 -11.28 -12.22
#